data_AF-A0A974U4U1-F1
#
_entry.id   AF-A0A974U4U1-F1
#
_cell.length_a   1.000
_cell.length_b   1.000
_cell.length_c   1.000
_cell.angle_alpha   90.00
_cell.angle_beta   90.00
_cell.angle_gamma   90.00
#
_symmetry.space_group_name_H-M   'P 1'
#
loop_
_entity.id
_entity.type
_entity.pdbx_description
1 polymer ?
#
loop_
_entity_poly.entity_id
_entity_poly.type
_entity_poly.pdbx_seq_one_letter_code
_entity_poly.pdbx_strand_id
1 'polypeptide(L)'
;MNEILSGIIFMTFALSFFSFGIGIYMNLWIYYSTDKNKYPLFPILNPFSFSSYELMLNSMFKISWKVENPTKNLKRKSNNLRKFSGIMLLITIALGILSLIIT
;
A
#
# COMPACT_ATOMS: atom_id res chain seq x y z
N MET A 1 -29.19 1.62 -13.03
CA MET A 1 -28.79 1.51 -11.61
C MET A 1 -27.55 0.63 -11.44
N ASN A 2 -27.52 -0.54 -12.07
CA ASN A 2 -26.40 -1.48 -11.95
C ASN A 2 -25.06 -0.94 -12.51
N GLU A 3 -25.08 -0.26 -13.67
CA GLU A 3 -23.86 0.34 -14.26
C GLU A 3 -23.25 1.48 -13.45
N ILE A 4 -24.11 2.30 -12.81
CA ILE A 4 -23.65 3.38 -11.92
C ILE A 4 -22.99 2.78 -10.69
N LEU A 5 -23.61 1.76 -10.09
CA LEU A 5 -23.08 1.07 -8.91
C LEU A 5 -21.76 0.35 -9.23
N SER A 6 -21.66 -0.34 -10.39
CA SER A 6 -20.43 -0.99 -10.84
C SER A 6 -19.31 0.04 -11.08
N GLY A 7 -19.64 1.22 -11.62
CA GLY A 7 -18.71 2.32 -11.76
C GLY A 7 -18.15 2.81 -10.41
N ILE A 8 -19.01 2.97 -9.40
CA ILE A 8 -18.59 3.38 -8.05
C ILE A 8 -17.71 2.31 -7.39
N ILE A 9 -18.06 1.03 -7.53
CA ILE A 9 -17.26 -0.10 -7.03
C ILE A 9 -15.87 -0.08 -7.70
N PHE A 10 -15.81 0.11 -9.02
CA PHE A 10 -14.54 0.19 -9.74
C PHE A 10 -13.69 1.37 -9.26
N MET A 11 -14.28 2.56 -9.10
CA MET A 11 -13.56 3.75 -8.65
C MET A 11 -13.01 3.60 -7.24
N THR A 12 -13.80 3.07 -6.31
CA THR A 12 -13.38 2.83 -4.92
C THR A 12 -12.29 1.76 -4.84
N PHE A 13 -12.39 0.70 -5.65
CA PHE A 13 -11.35 -0.31 -5.79
C PHE A 13 -10.03 0.27 -6.32
N ALA A 14 -10.10 1.03 -7.42
CA ALA A 14 -8.94 1.68 -8.02
C ALA A 14 -8.25 2.63 -7.03
N LEU A 15 -9.02 3.49 -6.34
CA LEU A 15 -8.50 4.38 -5.31
C LEU A 15 -7.81 3.61 -4.17
N SER A 16 -8.37 2.48 -3.76
CA SER A 16 -7.75 1.62 -2.75
C SER A 16 -6.41 1.09 -3.23
N PHE A 17 -6.37 0.52 -4.44
CA PHE A 17 -5.18 -0.09 -5.02
C PHE A 17 -4.04 0.93 -5.21
N PHE A 18 -4.33 2.09 -5.81
CA PHE A 18 -3.32 3.13 -6.02
C PHE A 18 -2.80 3.70 -4.70
N SER A 19 -3.68 3.95 -3.72
CA SER A 19 -3.27 4.45 -2.40
C SER A 19 -2.38 3.45 -1.67
N PHE A 20 -2.70 2.15 -1.78
CA PHE A 20 -1.88 1.09 -1.22
C PHE A 20 -0.50 1.02 -1.87
N GLY A 21 -0.47 1.05 -3.21
CA GLY A 21 0.76 1.02 -3.99
C GLY A 21 1.70 2.17 -3.65
N ILE A 22 1.18 3.41 -3.60
CA ILE A 22 1.96 4.59 -3.19
C ILE A 22 2.44 4.42 -1.74
N GLY A 23 1.57 3.95 -0.83
CA GLY A 23 1.93 3.70 0.56
C GLY A 23 3.09 2.69 0.72
N ILE A 24 3.07 1.59 -0.04
CA ILE A 24 4.14 0.59 -0.08
C ILE A 24 5.42 1.19 -0.66
N TYR A 25 5.32 1.89 -1.79
CA TYR A 25 6.48 2.51 -2.44
C TYR A 25 7.20 3.48 -1.50
N MET A 26 6.45 4.32 -0.79
CA MET A 26 7.03 5.18 0.24
C MET A 26 7.72 4.39 1.35
N ASN A 27 7.15 3.26 1.79
CA ASN A 27 7.80 2.40 2.78
C ASN A 27 9.10 1.78 2.23
N LEU A 28 9.11 1.26 1.00
CA LEU A 28 10.30 0.71 0.36
C LEU A 28 11.46 1.71 0.42
N TRP A 29 11.20 2.96 0.03
CA TRP A 29 12.19 4.03 0.10
C TRP A 29 12.66 4.33 1.52
N ILE A 30 11.76 4.34 2.51
CA ILE A 30 12.12 4.53 3.92
C ILE A 30 13.02 3.38 4.40
N TYR A 31 12.67 2.13 4.11
CA TYR A 31 13.44 0.96 4.48
C TYR A 31 14.82 0.93 3.84
N TYR A 32 14.89 1.21 2.54
CA TYR A 32 16.14 1.36 1.81
C TYR A 32 17.01 2.47 2.41
N SER A 33 16.42 3.65 2.70
CA SER A 33 17.18 4.79 3.21
C SER A 33 17.80 4.55 4.59
N THR A 34 17.26 3.60 5.36
CA THR A 34 17.74 3.24 6.69
C THR A 34 18.98 2.34 6.64
N ASP A 35 19.09 1.48 5.63
CA ASP A 35 20.23 0.56 5.47
C ASP A 35 20.51 0.27 3.99
N LYS A 36 21.18 1.22 3.33
CA LYS A 36 21.47 1.14 1.89
C LYS A 36 22.35 -0.06 1.54
N ASN A 37 23.28 -0.42 2.43
CA ASN A 37 24.23 -1.51 2.21
C ASN A 37 23.55 -2.87 2.21
N LYS A 38 22.49 -3.05 3.01
CA LYS A 38 21.70 -4.27 3.03
C LYS A 38 20.86 -4.47 1.75
N TYR A 39 20.50 -3.39 1.06
CA TYR A 39 19.63 -3.42 -0.10
C TYR A 39 20.29 -2.80 -1.35
N PRO A 40 21.43 -3.35 -1.82
CA PRO A 40 22.25 -2.73 -2.86
C PRO A 40 21.60 -2.70 -4.25
N LEU A 41 20.57 -3.52 -4.46
CA LEU A 41 19.90 -3.64 -5.77
C LEU A 41 18.74 -2.65 -5.92
N PHE A 42 18.25 -2.04 -4.83
CA PHE A 42 17.16 -1.07 -4.90
C PHE A 42 17.62 0.21 -5.64
N PRO A 43 16.82 0.81 -6.56
CA PRO A 43 15.38 0.63 -6.79
C PRO A 43 14.97 -0.57 -7.66
N ILE A 44 15.92 -1.32 -8.21
CA ILE A 44 15.63 -2.50 -9.03
C ILE A 44 15.40 -3.70 -8.10
N LEU A 45 14.13 -4.02 -7.84
CA LEU A 45 13.78 -5.23 -7.11
C LEU A 45 14.15 -6.45 -7.96
N ASN A 46 15.25 -7.12 -7.63
CA ASN A 46 15.66 -8.34 -8.31
C ASN A 46 14.81 -9.51 -7.78
N PRO A 47 14.01 -10.18 -8.64
CA PRO A 47 13.14 -11.28 -8.23
C PRO A 47 13.91 -12.52 -7.77
N PHE A 48 15.23 -12.59 -7.96
CA PHE A 48 16.08 -13.68 -7.46
C PHE A 48 16.89 -13.29 -6.21
N SER A 49 16.75 -12.06 -5.71
CA SER A 49 17.48 -11.59 -4.54
C SER A 49 16.66 -11.70 -3.25
N PHE A 50 17.20 -12.40 -2.27
CA PHE A 50 16.63 -12.46 -0.93
C PHE A 50 16.46 -11.07 -0.29
N SER A 51 17.43 -10.17 -0.49
CA SER A 51 17.36 -8.80 0.07
C SER A 51 16.24 -7.98 -0.55
N SER A 52 15.88 -8.22 -1.82
CA SER A 52 14.75 -7.55 -2.47
C SER A 52 13.41 -8.05 -1.93
N TYR A 53 13.27 -9.36 -1.67
CA TYR A 53 12.09 -9.90 -1.00
C TYR A 53 11.97 -9.42 0.44
N GLU A 54 13.07 -9.42 1.19
CA GLU A 54 13.08 -8.92 2.57
C GLU A 54 12.64 -7.45 2.61
N LEU A 55 13.17 -6.61 1.71
CA LEU A 55 12.79 -5.21 1.59
C LEU A 55 11.29 -5.05 1.28
N MET A 56 10.80 -5.84 0.32
CA MET A 56 9.39 -5.83 -0.06
C MET A 56 8.47 -6.26 1.09
N LEU A 57 8.75 -7.39 1.74
CA LEU A 57 7.96 -7.90 2.86
C LEU A 57 7.98 -6.94 4.05
N ASN A 58 9.14 -6.41 4.41
CA ASN A 58 9.24 -5.41 5.48
C ASN A 58 8.45 -4.14 5.14
N SER A 59 8.47 -3.68 3.88
CA SER A 59 7.72 -2.51 3.45
C SER A 59 6.20 -2.70 3.51
N MET A 60 5.72 -3.93 3.27
CA MET A 60 4.32 -4.31 3.30
C MET A 60 3.82 -4.54 4.72
N PHE A 61 4.49 -5.38 5.52
CA PHE A 61 3.91 -5.89 6.77
C PHE A 61 4.35 -5.14 8.02
N LYS A 62 5.53 -4.50 8.01
CA LYS A 62 6.12 -3.97 9.23
C LYS A 62 5.68 -2.52 9.46
N ILE A 63 4.63 -2.39 10.27
CA ILE A 63 3.90 -1.14 10.58
C ILE A 63 4.64 -0.31 11.64
N SER A 64 5.16 -0.95 12.69
CA SER A 64 5.92 -0.35 13.78
C SER A 64 7.43 -0.49 13.53
N TRP A 65 8.01 0.48 12.86
CA TRP A 65 9.46 0.61 12.76
C TRP A 65 9.90 1.88 13.48
N LYS A 66 11.00 1.79 14.22
CA LYS A 66 11.61 2.95 14.89
C LYS A 66 12.35 3.74 13.82
N VAL A 67 11.65 4.67 13.18
CA VAL A 67 12.21 5.50 12.11
C VAL A 67 12.88 6.72 12.73
N GLU A 68 14.10 7.04 12.29
CA GLU A 68 14.80 8.26 12.71
C GLU A 68 14.06 9.52 12.25
N ASN A 69 14.31 10.64 12.92
CA ASN A 69 13.54 11.90 12.78
C ASN A 69 13.27 12.38 11.34
N PRO A 70 14.19 12.29 10.34
CA PRO A 70 13.90 12.84 9.01
C PRO A 70 12.80 12.08 8.24
N THR A 71 12.63 10.78 8.48
CA THR A 71 11.70 9.93 7.70
C THR A 71 10.38 9.64 8.42
N LYS A 72 10.24 10.08 9.68
CA LYS A 72 9.01 9.92 10.49
C LYS A 72 7.77 10.52 9.82
N ASN A 73 7.88 11.69 9.19
CA ASN A 73 6.77 12.33 8.47
C ASN A 73 6.35 11.52 7.24
N LEU A 74 7.31 10.97 6.49
CA LEU A 74 7.02 10.11 5.35
C LEU A 74 6.36 8.81 5.78
N LYS A 75 6.80 8.22 6.89
CA LYS A 75 6.15 7.02 7.46
C LYS A 75 4.72 7.30 7.88
N ARG A 76 4.45 8.45 8.51
CA ARG A 76 3.08 8.87 8.86
C ARG A 76 2.20 9.00 7.62
N LYS A 77 2.70 9.64 6.55
CA LYS A 77 1.97 9.75 5.27
C LYS A 77 1.71 8.37 4.64
N SER A 78 2.72 7.50 4.56
CA SER A 78 2.56 6.12 4.08
C SER A 78 1.49 5.36 4.87
N ASN A 79 1.53 5.44 6.21
CA ASN A 79 0.54 4.79 7.07
C ASN A 79 -0.87 5.35 6.85
N ASN A 80 -1.02 6.66 6.65
CA ASN A 80 -2.30 7.27 6.35
C ASN A 80 -2.85 6.80 4.99
N LEU A 81 -2.01 6.70 3.96
CA LEU A 81 -2.41 6.17 2.64
C LEU A 81 -2.86 4.71 2.73
N ARG A 82 -2.16 3.89 3.51
CA ARG A 82 -2.55 2.49 3.75
C ARG A 82 -3.86 2.37 4.53
N LYS A 83 -4.08 3.23 5.52
CA LYS A 83 -5.37 3.30 6.24
C LYS A 83 -6.49 3.71 5.30
N PHE A 84 -6.28 4.74 4.48
CA PHE A 84 -7.23 5.18 3.46
C PHE A 84 -7.54 4.07 2.46
N SER A 85 -6.53 3.35 1.97
CA SER A 85 -6.72 2.16 1.13
C SER A 85 -7.61 1.12 1.81
N GLY A 86 -7.33 0.78 3.07
CA GLY A 86 -8.14 -0.18 3.81
C GLY A 86 -9.62 0.25 3.94
N ILE A 87 -9.87 1.53 4.23
CA ILE A 87 -11.22 2.11 4.28
C ILE A 87 -11.91 2.00 2.90
N MET A 88 -11.22 2.37 1.83
CA MET A 88 -11.77 2.28 0.46
C MET A 88 -12.07 0.83 0.06
N LEU A 89 -11.24 -0.12 0.51
CA LEU A 89 -11.45 -1.55 0.24
C LEU A 89 -12.69 -2.06 0.99
N LEU A 90 -12.89 -1.65 2.25
CA LEU A 90 -14.10 -1.97 3.01
C LEU A 90 -15.36 -1.38 2.35
N ILE A 91 -15.30 -0.15 1.86
CA ILE A 91 -16.39 0.47 1.09
C ILE A 91 -16.68 -0.33 -0.18
N THR A 92 -15.63 -0.73 -0.91
CA THR A 92 -15.76 -1.54 -2.13
C THR A 92 -16.48 -2.87 -1.83
N ILE A 93 -16.09 -3.56 -0.75
CA ILE A 93 -16.72 -4.82 -0.33
C ILE A 93 -18.19 -4.58 0.05
N ALA A 94 -18.48 -3.55 0.85
CA ALA A 94 -19.84 -3.24 1.28
C ALA A 94 -20.75 -2.95 0.08
N LEU A 95 -20.27 -2.16 -0.89
CA LEU A 95 -20.99 -1.87 -2.12
C LEU A 95 -21.16 -3.12 -3.01
N GLY A 96 -20.16 -3.99 -3.06
CA GLY A 96 -20.24 -5.27 -3.78
C GLY A 96 -21.31 -6.19 -3.20
N ILE A 97 -21.37 -6.31 -1.86
CA ILE A 97 -22.42 -7.08 -1.17
C ILE A 97 -23.80 -6.45 -1.43
N LEU A 98 -23.91 -5.12 -1.32
CA LEU A 98 -25.16 -4.41 -1.58
C LEU A 98 -25.64 -4.64 -3.02
N SER A 99 -24.72 -4.61 -4.00
CA SER A 99 -25.01 -4.91 -5.40
C SER A 99 -25.63 -6.30 -5.55
N LEU A 100 -25.06 -7.32 -4.89
CA LEU A 100 -25.55 -8.70 -4.97
C LEU A 100 -26.93 -8.89 -4.36
N ILE A 101 -27.34 -8.05 -3.40
CA ILE A 101 -28.67 -8.13 -2.76
C ILE A 101 -29.75 -7.45 -3.63
N ILE A 102 -29.38 -6.41 -4.36
CA ILE A 102 -30.31 -5.60 -5.17
C ILE A 102 -30.52 -6.21 -6.56
N THR A 103 -29.60 -7.04 -7.04
CA THR A 103 -29.67 -7.71 -8.36
C THR A 103 -30.41 -9.04 -8.25
#